data_AF-A3IIV2-F1
#
_entry.id   AF-A3IIV2-F1
#
_cell.length_a   1.000
_cell.length_b   1.000
_cell.length_c   1.000
_cell.angle_alpha   90.00
_cell.angle_beta   90.00
_cell.angle_gamma   90.00
#
_symmetry.space_group_name_H-M   'P 1'
#
loop_
_entity.id
_entity.type
_entity.pdbx_description
1 polymer ?
#
loop_
_entity_poly.entity_id
_entity_poly.type
_entity_poly.pdbx_seq_one_letter_code
_entity_poly.pdbx_strand_id
1 'polypeptide(L)'
;MSTILSNRKNPKEEKRVIYAFATKKDAETFQGIINPEISIISIPVTHLLFQLFSVESIDSMIFQEVPGNKESQAEISRAKLQNIIQQQLRALKSKPRKNNNIPPNLA
;
A
#
# COMPACT_ATOMS: atom_id res chain seq x y z
N MET A 1 3.64 -12.09 -3.81
CA MET A 1 3.22 -13.21 -2.94
C MET A 1 2.09 -12.71 -2.04
N SER A 2 0.93 -13.35 -2.04
CA SER A 2 -0.19 -13.02 -1.13
C SER A 2 -0.22 -14.08 -0.04
N THR A 3 -0.24 -13.68 1.23
CA THR A 3 -0.37 -14.58 2.38
C THR A 3 -1.77 -14.42 2.95
N ILE A 4 -2.41 -15.53 3.34
CA ILE A 4 -3.68 -15.50 4.07
C ILE A 4 -3.33 -15.53 5.56
N LEU A 5 -3.67 -14.48 6.29
CA LEU A 5 -3.55 -14.41 7.74
C LEU A 5 -4.93 -14.66 8.35
N SER A 6 -5.06 -15.76 9.11
CA SER A 6 -6.26 -15.99 9.91
C SER A 6 -6.22 -15.09 11.16
N ASN A 7 -7.31 -14.39 11.42
CA ASN A 7 -7.43 -13.54 12.60
C ASN A 7 -7.39 -14.42 13.88
N ARG A 8 -6.36 -14.24 14.73
CA ARG A 8 -6.20 -15.03 15.97
C ARG A 8 -7.37 -14.88 16.95
N LYS A 9 -8.14 -13.79 16.87
CA LYS A 9 -9.33 -13.55 17.70
C LYS A 9 -10.63 -14.03 17.05
N ASN A 10 -10.65 -14.13 15.71
CA ASN A 10 -11.81 -14.62 14.96
C ASN A 10 -11.33 -15.53 13.80
N PRO A 11 -11.05 -16.81 14.06
CA PRO A 11 -10.37 -17.69 13.09
C PRO A 11 -11.11 -17.88 11.75
N LYS A 12 -12.39 -17.51 11.70
CA LYS A 12 -13.23 -17.55 10.49
C LYS A 12 -12.99 -16.37 9.54
N GLU A 13 -12.28 -15.33 9.98
CA GLU A 13 -11.89 -14.21 9.13
C GLU A 13 -10.50 -14.46 8.56
N GLU A 14 -10.47 -14.72 7.27
CA GLU A 14 -9.26 -14.77 6.45
C GLU A 14 -8.94 -13.39 5.91
N LYS A 15 -7.67 -12.97 6.04
CA LYS A 15 -7.18 -11.70 5.52
C LYS A 15 -6.07 -11.95 4.51
N ARG A 16 -6.19 -11.42 3.29
CA ARG A 16 -5.16 -11.51 2.26
C ARG A 16 -4.22 -10.30 2.33
N VAL A 17 -2.95 -10.57 2.59
CA VAL A 17 -1.92 -9.54 2.76
C VAL A 17 -0.76 -9.71 1.78
N ILE A 18 -0.20 -8.58 1.35
CA ILE A 18 1.08 -8.55 0.62
C ILE A 18 2.16 -8.03 1.56
N TYR A 19 3.30 -8.70 1.59
CA TYR A 19 4.51 -8.19 2.24
C TYR A 19 5.38 -7.43 1.24
N ALA A 20 5.71 -6.18 1.57
CA ALA A 20 6.61 -5.33 0.81
C ALA A 20 7.89 -5.10 1.62
N PHE A 21 9.03 -5.47 1.06
CA PHE A 21 10.33 -5.41 1.72
C PHE A 21 11.16 -4.25 1.18
N ALA A 22 11.92 -3.58 2.05
CA ALA A 22 12.84 -2.53 1.65
C ALA A 22 13.94 -3.03 0.71
N THR A 23 14.39 -4.28 0.87
CA THR A 23 15.46 -4.85 0.05
C THR A 23 15.10 -6.20 -0.54
N LYS A 24 15.72 -6.52 -1.69
CA LYS A 24 15.60 -7.83 -2.34
C LYS A 24 16.04 -8.96 -1.41
N LYS A 25 17.12 -8.75 -0.65
CA LYS A 25 17.67 -9.73 0.30
C LYS A 25 16.68 -10.08 1.41
N ASP A 26 15.96 -9.08 1.94
CA ASP A 26 14.94 -9.32 2.96
C ASP A 26 13.78 -10.14 2.38
N ALA A 27 13.38 -9.87 1.13
CA ALA A 27 12.36 -10.65 0.44
C ALA A 27 12.79 -12.09 0.15
N GLU A 28 14.05 -12.30 -0.29
CA GLU A 28 14.63 -13.63 -0.57
C GLU A 28 14.69 -14.49 0.69
N THR A 29 15.05 -13.90 1.83
CA THR A 29 15.26 -14.63 3.08
C THR A 29 14.00 -14.79 3.92
N PHE A 30 12.90 -14.12 3.58
CA PHE A 30 11.69 -14.08 4.41
C PHE A 30 11.05 -15.45 4.64
N GLN A 31 10.94 -16.28 3.59
CA GLN A 31 10.31 -17.60 3.68
C GLN A 31 11.24 -18.68 4.27
N GLY A 32 12.54 -18.39 4.42
CA GLY A 32 13.55 -19.38 4.82
C GLY A 32 13.79 -20.51 3.81
N ILE A 33 13.06 -20.54 2.70
CA ILE A 33 13.20 -21.52 1.62
C ILE A 33 13.31 -20.75 0.30
N ILE A 34 14.32 -21.08 -0.50
CA ILE A 34 14.48 -20.56 -1.85
C ILE A 34 13.43 -21.26 -2.73
N ASN A 35 12.39 -20.54 -3.14
CA ASN A 35 11.42 -21.02 -4.10
C ASN A 35 11.73 -20.43 -5.48
N PRO A 36 12.20 -21.24 -6.46
CA PRO A 36 12.60 -20.76 -7.78
C PRO A 36 11.42 -20.18 -8.59
N GLU A 37 10.18 -20.50 -8.23
CA GLU A 37 8.97 -19.94 -8.87
C GLU A 37 8.64 -18.51 -8.39
N ILE A 38 9.37 -17.98 -7.41
CA ILE A 38 9.12 -16.65 -6.85
C ILE A 38 10.07 -15.63 -7.47
N SER A 39 9.53 -14.81 -8.36
CA SER A 39 10.24 -13.64 -8.88
C SER A 39 10.16 -12.47 -7.89
N ILE A 40 11.32 -11.93 -7.52
CA ILE A 40 11.41 -10.76 -6.63
C ILE A 40 11.73 -9.55 -7.49
N ILE A 41 10.74 -8.67 -7.60
CA ILE A 41 10.80 -7.45 -8.42
C ILE A 41 10.74 -6.22 -7.52
N SER A 42 11.53 -5.21 -7.85
CA SER A 42 11.49 -3.91 -7.19
C SER A 42 10.35 -3.08 -7.79
N ILE A 43 9.36 -2.73 -6.97
CA ILE A 43 8.22 -1.91 -7.36
C ILE A 43 8.23 -0.62 -6.52
N PRO A 44 8.07 0.56 -7.13
CA PRO A 44 7.89 1.80 -6.38
C PRO A 44 6.69 1.73 -5.41
N VAL A 45 6.86 2.26 -4.20
CA VAL A 45 5.82 2.26 -3.15
C VAL A 45 4.51 2.87 -3.65
N THR A 46 4.59 3.91 -4.49
CA THR A 46 3.41 4.53 -5.10
C THR A 46 2.59 3.54 -5.93
N HIS A 47 3.22 2.73 -6.78
CA HIS A 47 2.53 1.70 -7.57
C HIS A 47 1.92 0.61 -6.70
N LEU A 48 2.61 0.21 -5.63
CA LEU A 48 2.07 -0.75 -4.66
C LEU A 48 0.80 -0.24 -3.98
N LEU A 49 0.75 1.05 -3.62
CA LEU A 49 -0.45 1.68 -3.06
C LEU A 49 -1.58 1.73 -4.08
N PHE A 50 -1.31 2.04 -5.35
CA PHE A 50 -2.32 1.99 -6.41
C PHE A 50 -2.87 0.57 -6.61
N GLN A 51 -2.01 -0.45 -6.58
CA GLN A 51 -2.44 -1.85 -6.66
C GLN A 51 -3.30 -2.26 -5.47
N LEU A 52 -2.92 -1.88 -4.24
CA LEU A 52 -3.74 -2.13 -3.04
C LEU A 52 -5.12 -1.48 -3.17
N PHE A 53 -5.20 -0.29 -3.77
CA PHE A 53 -6.46 0.40 -4.02
C PHE A 53 -7.32 -0.32 -5.08
N SER A 54 -6.71 -0.88 -6.13
CA SER A 54 -7.42 -1.44 -7.28
C SER A 54 -7.81 -2.93 -7.15
N VAL A 55 -7.09 -3.70 -6.34
CA VAL A 55 -7.31 -5.16 -6.24
C VAL A 55 -8.19 -5.48 -5.03
N GLU A 56 -9.46 -5.76 -5.27
CA GLU A 56 -10.46 -5.97 -4.21
C GLU A 56 -10.15 -7.14 -3.27
N SER A 57 -9.48 -8.17 -3.80
CA SER A 57 -9.16 -9.40 -3.07
C SER A 57 -7.99 -9.25 -2.10
N ILE A 58 -7.35 -8.09 -2.02
CA ILE A 58 -6.27 -7.79 -1.07
C ILE A 58 -6.82 -6.86 0.02
N ASP A 59 -6.60 -7.24 1.26
CA ASP A 59 -7.10 -6.49 2.41
C ASP A 59 -6.09 -5.46 2.91
N SER A 60 -4.81 -5.82 2.92
CA SER A 60 -3.73 -4.95 3.40
C SER A 60 -2.39 -5.22 2.73
N MET A 61 -1.49 -4.25 2.85
CA MET A 61 -0.07 -4.40 2.58
C MET A 61 0.75 -4.10 3.84
N ILE A 62 1.74 -4.93 4.12
CA ILE A 62 2.65 -4.80 5.26
C ILE A 62 4.02 -4.39 4.73
N PHE A 63 4.46 -3.21 5.10
CA PHE A 63 5.77 -2.67 4.73
C PHE A 63 6.79 -2.95 5.82
N GLN A 64 7.91 -3.57 5.44
CA GLN A 64 9.12 -3.67 6.25
C GLN A 64 10.12 -2.66 5.70
N GLU A 65 10.08 -1.45 6.26
CA GLU A 65 10.80 -0.29 5.74
C GLU A 65 12.28 -0.26 6.13
N VAL A 66 12.62 -0.89 7.26
CA VAL A 66 13.98 -0.91 7.79
C VAL A 66 14.67 -2.23 7.40
N PRO A 67 15.70 -2.19 6.55
CA PRO A 67 16.43 -3.39 6.15
C PRO A 67 16.93 -4.19 7.35
N GLY A 68 16.74 -5.51 7.33
CA GLY A 68 17.16 -6.41 8.41
C GLY A 68 16.35 -6.33 9.71
N ASN A 69 15.39 -5.41 9.85
CA ASN A 69 14.53 -5.31 11.03
C ASN A 69 13.13 -5.87 10.72
N LYS A 70 12.81 -7.03 11.31
CA LYS A 70 11.51 -7.70 11.12
C LYS A 70 10.41 -7.19 12.04
N GLU A 71 10.75 -6.41 13.06
CA GLU A 71 9.80 -5.92 14.07
C GLU A 71 9.16 -4.59 13.69
N SER A 72 9.85 -3.76 12.89
CA SER A 72 9.31 -2.49 12.40
C SER A 72 8.46 -2.73 11.14
N GLN A 73 7.16 -2.93 11.34
CA GLN A 73 6.20 -3.16 10.28
C GLN A 73 5.14 -2.05 10.25
N ALA A 74 4.91 -1.49 9.06
CA ALA A 74 3.81 -0.56 8.81
C ALA A 74 2.73 -1.26 8.00
N GLU A 75 1.56 -1.48 8.59
CA GLU A 75 0.41 -2.01 7.87
C GLU A 75 -0.45 -0.88 7.28
N ILE A 76 -0.75 -0.99 5.99
CA ILE A 76 -1.71 -0.15 5.29
C ILE A 76 -2.86 -1.05 4.83
N SER A 77 -4.04 -0.85 5.42
CA SER A 77 -5.26 -1.52 4.94
C SER A 77 -5.87 -0.78 3.76
N ARG A 78 -6.50 -1.53 2.84
CA ARG A 78 -7.19 -0.99 1.68
C ARG A 78 -8.28 0.00 2.09
N ALA A 79 -9.05 -0.32 3.12
CA ALA A 79 -10.09 0.56 3.65
C ALA A 79 -9.52 1.90 4.15
N LYS A 80 -8.40 1.88 4.87
CA LYS A 80 -7.71 3.10 5.33
C LYS A 80 -7.24 3.94 4.15
N LEU A 81 -6.62 3.31 3.15
CA LEU A 81 -6.16 3.99 1.94
C LEU A 81 -7.31 4.64 1.16
N GLN A 82 -8.42 3.90 0.96
CA GLN A 82 -9.62 4.41 0.29
C GLN A 82 -10.20 5.63 1.02
N ASN A 83 -10.29 5.58 2.35
CA ASN A 83 -10.78 6.69 3.15
C ASN A 83 -9.89 7.94 3.00
N ILE A 84 -8.57 7.78 3.08
CA ILE A 84 -7.61 8.89 2.89
C ILE A 84 -7.77 9.50 1.49
N ILE A 85 -7.84 8.67 0.44
CA ILE A 85 -8.04 9.15 -0.94
C ILE A 85 -9.35 9.94 -1.04
N GLN A 86 -10.45 9.44 -0.49
CA GLN A 86 -11.73 10.14 -0.50
C GLN A 86 -11.68 11.48 0.25
N GLN A 87 -11.01 11.53 1.41
CA GLN A 87 -10.82 12.77 2.17
C GLN A 87 -10.02 13.80 1.37
N GLN A 88 -8.92 13.38 0.74
CA GLN A 88 -8.10 14.25 -0.10
C GLN A 88 -8.90 14.79 -1.30
N LEU A 89 -9.66 13.92 -1.98
CA LEU A 89 -10.52 14.33 -3.10
C LEU A 89 -11.60 15.34 -2.66
N ARG A 90 -12.21 15.17 -1.48
CA ARG A 90 -13.16 16.13 -0.92
C ARG A 90 -12.50 17.47 -0.62
N ALA A 91 -11.32 17.46 0.00
CA ALA A 91 -10.55 18.66 0.31
C ALA A 91 -10.12 19.43 -0.95
N LEU A 92 -9.79 18.72 -2.04
CA LEU A 92 -9.48 19.34 -3.33
C LEU A 92 -10.71 20.00 -3.96
N LYS A 93 -11.89 19.40 -3.81
CA LYS A 93 -13.16 19.97 -4.30
C LYS A 93 -13.64 21.17 -3.47
N SER A 94 -13.38 21.18 -2.17
CA SER A 94 -13.83 22.24 -1.26
C SER A 94 -12.92 23.46 -1.24
N LYS A 95 -11.69 23.36 -1.75
CA LYS A 95 -10.85 24.53 -1.99
C LYS A 95 -11.53 25.38 -3.07
N PRO A 96 -11.95 26.63 -2.76
CA PRO A 96 -12.44 27.52 -3.81
C PRO A 96 -11.35 27.61 -4.87
N ARG A 97 -11.72 27.46 -6.15
CA ARG A 97 -10.84 27.91 -7.23
C ARG A 97 -10.47 29.33 -6.85
N LYS A 98 -9.18 29.60 -6.55
CA LYS A 98 -8.69 30.98 -6.50
C LYS A 98 -9.18 31.57 -7.81
N ASN A 99 -10.12 32.52 -7.74
CA ASN A 99 -10.56 33.26 -8.90
C ASN A 99 -9.29 33.64 -9.64
N ASN A 100 -9.19 33.18 -10.88
CA ASN A 100 -8.06 33.50 -11.71
C ASN A 100 -7.95 35.01 -11.69
N ASN A 101 -6.88 35.53 -11.06
CA ASN A 101 -6.40 36.86 -11.38
C ASN A 101 -5.85 36.74 -12.81
N ILE A 102 -6.76 36.60 -13.79
CA ILE A 102 -6.43 36.83 -15.19
C ILE A 102 -6.03 38.30 -15.21
N PRO A 103 -4.76 38.62 -15.49
CA PRO A 103 -4.36 40.01 -15.63
C PRO A 103 -5.26 40.66 -16.68
N PRO A 104 -5.67 41.92 -16.51
CA PRO A 104 -6.62 42.58 -17.41
C PRO A 104 -6.16 42.63 -18.89
N ASN A 105 -4.91 42.26 -19.21
CA ASN A 105 -4.43 42.15 -20.58
C ASN A 105 -4.69 40.79 -21.26
N LEU A 106 -5.38 39.85 -20.60
CA LEU A 106 -5.68 38.50 -21.10
C LEU A 106 -7.18 38.13 -21.00
N ALA A 107 -8.06 39.09 -20.73
CA ALA A 107 -9.53 38.91 -20.69
C ALA A 107 -10.19 39.35 -22.01
#